data_AF-F9P9H7-F1
#
_entry.id   AF-F9P9H7-F1
#
_cell.length_a   1.000
_cell.length_b   1.000
_cell.length_c   1.000
_cell.angle_alpha   90.00
_cell.angle_beta   90.00
_cell.angle_gamma   90.00
#
_symmetry.space_group_name_H-M   'P 1'
#
loop_
_entity.id
_entity.type
_entity.pdbx_description
1 polymer ?
#
loop_
_entity_poly.entity_id
_entity_poly.type
_entity_poly.pdbx_seq_one_letter_code
_entity_poly.pdbx_strand_id
1 'polypeptide(L)' 'MDSMILGRYVSGNSIIHRLDPRSKLLSMFFFILIIFLANNIVTNGLLFIFAILLVGLSKIPLVFSLKD' A
#
# COMPACT_ATOMS: atom_id res chain seq x y z
N MET A 1 20.42 -20.39 10.87
CA MET A 1 20.53 -18.93 11.08
C MET A 1 19.32 -18.31 10.40
N ASP A 2 18.19 -18.36 11.11
CA ASP A 2 16.88 -17.92 10.64
C ASP A 2 16.94 -16.44 10.27
N SER A 3 16.97 -16.18 8.98
CA SER A 3 16.84 -14.85 8.41
C SER A 3 15.45 -14.34 8.75
N MET A 4 15.33 -13.67 9.89
CA MET A 4 14.13 -12.94 10.25
C MET A 4 13.96 -11.78 9.24
N ILE A 5 13.16 -12.05 8.19
CA ILE A 5 12.74 -11.08 7.18
C ILE A 5 11.62 -10.19 7.75
N LEU A 6 10.84 -10.72 8.70
CA LEU A 6 9.78 -10.00 9.40
C LEU A 6 10.37 -8.92 10.33
N GLY A 7 10.00 -7.66 10.09
CA GLY A 7 10.39 -6.51 10.91
C GLY A 7 11.45 -5.60 10.29
N ARG A 8 11.99 -5.93 9.10
CA ARG A 8 12.91 -5.04 8.38
C ARG A 8 12.14 -3.99 7.60
N TYR A 9 12.47 -2.72 7.81
CA TYR A 9 11.97 -1.62 6.99
C TYR A 9 12.57 -1.76 5.59
N VAL A 10 11.73 -2.13 4.61
CA VAL A 10 12.13 -2.21 3.21
C VAL A 10 12.20 -0.80 2.65
N SER A 11 13.39 -0.20 2.63
CA SER A 11 13.61 1.12 2.04
C SER A 11 13.52 1.03 0.51
N GLY A 12 12.33 1.24 -0.02
CA GLY A 12 12.12 1.41 -1.46
C GLY A 12 12.41 2.85 -1.89
N ASN A 13 13.16 3.04 -2.98
CA ASN A 13 13.34 4.35 -3.64
C ASN A 13 12.07 4.77 -4.42
N SER A 14 10.87 4.61 -3.84
CA SER A 14 9.60 4.96 -4.49
C SER A 14 9.09 6.33 -4.07
N ILE A 15 8.30 6.97 -4.93
CA ILE A 15 7.68 8.28 -4.69
C ILE A 15 6.86 8.26 -3.39
N ILE A 16 6.26 7.10 -3.08
CA ILE A 16 5.46 6.90 -1.86
C ILE A 16 6.32 6.84 -0.59
N HIS A 17 7.61 6.51 -0.68
CA HIS A 17 8.54 6.57 0.45
C HIS A 17 9.03 7.99 0.75
N ARG A 18 9.02 8.89 -0.25
CA ARG A 18 9.41 10.31 -0.07
C ARG A 18 8.27 11.20 0.41
N LEU A 19 7.03 10.70 0.41
CA LEU A 19 5.88 11.42 0.96
C LEU A 19 5.99 11.56 2.48
N ASP A 20 5.53 12.70 3.00
CA ASP A 20 5.51 12.96 4.43
C ASP A 20 4.76 11.84 5.18
N PRO A 21 5.35 11.27 6.24
CA PRO A 21 4.81 10.11 6.94
C PRO A 21 3.41 10.37 7.53
N ARG A 22 3.09 11.61 7.89
CA ARG A 22 1.76 12.02 8.38
C ARG A 22 0.68 11.91 7.32
N SER A 23 0.97 12.37 6.10
CA SER A 23 0.03 12.30 4.97
C SER A 23 -0.25 10.86 4.56
N LYS A 24 0.74 9.95 4.68
CA LYS A 24 0.56 8.51 4.45
C LYS A 24 -0.35 7.87 5.50
N LEU A 25 -0.16 8.21 6.78
CA LEU A 25 -1.04 7.71 7.85
C LEU A 25 -2.47 8.21 7.67
N LEU A 26 -2.63 9.49 7.35
CA LEU A 26 -3.94 10.10 7.16
C LEU A 26 -4.66 9.50 5.94
N SER A 27 -3.95 9.24 4.84
CA SER A 27 -4.54 8.61 3.65
C SER A 27 -4.99 7.16 3.91
N MET A 28 -4.22 6.38 4.67
CA MET A 28 -4.65 5.04 5.13
C MET A 28 -5.91 5.12 5.98
N PHE A 29 -5.98 6.07 6.90
CA PHE A 29 -7.15 6.25 7.76
C PHE A 29 -8.41 6.60 6.95
N PHE A 30 -8.31 7.56 6.02
CA PHE A 30 -9.41 7.90 5.12
C PHE A 30 -9.82 6.73 4.21
N PHE A 31 -8.86 5.97 3.69
CA PHE A 31 -9.15 4.82 2.85
C PHE A 31 -10.02 3.78 3.58
N ILE A 32 -9.71 3.49 4.85
CA ILE A 32 -10.52 2.61 5.69
C ILE A 32 -11.95 3.16 5.84
N LEU A 33 -12.12 4.45 6.13
CA LEU A 33 -13.45 5.06 6.24
C LEU A 33 -14.26 4.97 4.94
N ILE A 34 -13.62 5.21 3.79
CA ILE A 34 -14.28 5.16 2.48
C ILE A 34 -14.71 3.72 2.14
N ILE A 35 -13.94 2.71 2.54
CA ILE A 35 -14.33 1.29 2.37
C ILE A 35 -15.64 1.01 3.11
N PHE A 36 -15.78 1.47 4.36
CA PHE A 36 -17.03 1.27 5.12
C PHE A 36 -18.22 2.02 4.52
N LEU A 37 -17.98 3.13 3.83
CA LEU A 37 -19.05 3.90 3.17
C LEU A 37 -19.47 3.28 1.83
N ALA A 38 -18.62 2.46 1.21
CA ALA A 38 -18.91 1.85 -0.09
C ALA A 38 -19.89 0.67 0.05
N ASN A 39 -21.16 0.92 -0.26
CA ASN A 39 -22.22 -0.10 -0.20
C ASN A 39 -22.67 -0.65 -1.57
N ASN A 40 -22.06 -0.20 -2.67
CA ASN A 40 -22.47 -0.55 -4.03
C ASN A 40 -21.34 -1.27 -4.80
N ILE A 41 -21.70 -2.15 -5.73
CA ILE A 41 -20.74 -2.86 -6.60
C ILE A 41 -19.87 -1.90 -7.41
N VAL A 42 -20.43 -0.77 -7.87
CA VAL A 42 -19.71 0.24 -8.65
C VAL A 42 -18.67 0.97 -7.79
N THR A 43 -19.02 1.39 -6.57
CA THR A 43 -18.07 2.06 -5.66
C THR A 43 -16.99 1.10 -5.16
N ASN A 44 -17.34 -0.17 -4.94
CA ASN A 44 -16.38 -1.22 -4.62
C ASN A 44 -15.40 -1.49 -5.78
N GLY A 45 -15.89 -1.51 -7.02
CA GLY A 45 -15.05 -1.64 -8.22
C GLY A 45 -14.09 -0.46 -8.39
N LEU A 46 -14.56 0.76 -8.15
CA LEU A 46 -13.71 1.97 -8.20
C LEU A 46 -12.61 1.93 -7.12
N LEU A 47 -12.96 1.52 -5.89
CA LEU A 47 -12.02 1.33 -4.80
C LEU A 47 -10.95 0.28 -5.14
N PHE A 48 -11.35 -0.81 -5.79
CA PHE A 48 -10.42 -1.86 -6.21
C PHE A 48 -9.40 -1.36 -7.23
N ILE A 49 -9.84 -0.61 -8.24
CA ILE A 49 -8.95 0.02 -9.23
C ILE A 49 -8.00 1.02 -8.55
N PHE A 50 -8.53 1.84 -7.65
CA PHE A 50 -7.73 2.79 -6.89
C PHE A 50 -6.66 2.10 -6.03
N ALA A 51 -7.00 0.97 -5.40
CA ALA A 51 -6.06 0.16 -4.63
C ALA A 51 -4.93 -0.41 -5.53
N ILE A 52 -5.27 -0.94 -6.71
CA ILE A 52 -4.28 -1.45 -7.68
C ILE A 52 -3.35 -0.32 -8.14
N LEU A 53 -3.89 0.87 -8.44
CA LEU A 53 -3.09 2.04 -8.80
C LEU A 53 -2.13 2.44 -7.68
N LEU A 54 -2.59 2.48 -6.44
CA LEU A 54 -1.75 2.76 -5.27
C LEU A 54 -0.61 1.75 -5.11
N VAL A 55 -0.91 0.46 -5.30
CA VAL A 55 0.11 -0.61 -5.27
C VAL A 55 1.13 -0.43 -6.40
N GLY A 56 0.68 -0.13 -7.62
CA GLY A 56 1.56 0.15 -8.76
C GLY A 56 2.44 1.37 -8.55
N LEU A 57 1.89 2.47 -8.03
CA LEU A 57 2.60 3.70 -7.69
C LEU A 57 3.61 3.50 -6.55
N SER A 58 3.31 2.59 -5.62
CA SER A 58 4.21 2.28 -4.50
C SER A 58 5.52 1.65 -4.95
N LYS A 59 5.60 1.16 -6.21
CA LYS A 59 6.75 0.43 -6.77
C LYS A 59 7.35 -0.50 -5.72
N ILE A 60 6.49 -1.22 -5.00
CA ILE A 60 6.93 -2.20 -4.02
C ILE A 60 7.66 -3.24 -4.86
N PRO A 61 8.97 -3.46 -4.66
CA PRO A 61 9.64 -4.54 -5.34
C PRO A 61 9.01 -5.84 -4.83
N LEU A 62 8.08 -6.40 -5.61
CA LEU A 62 7.57 -7.77 -5.45
C LEU A 62 8.73 -8.80 -5.43
N VAL A 63 9.93 -8.35 -5.82
CA VAL A 63 11.20 -9.06 -5.88
C VAL A 63 11.76 -9.47 -4.50
N PHE A 64 11.29 -8.90 -3.37
CA PHE A 64 11.73 -9.41 -2.05
C PHE A 64 11.06 -10.73 -1.64
N SER A 65 10.00 -11.16 -2.36
CA SER A 65 9.34 -12.45 -2.09
C SER A 65 9.85 -13.59 -2.97
N LEU A 66 10.82 -13.33 -3.86
CA LEU A 66 11.32 -14.30 -4.86
C LEU A 66 12.84 -14.53 -4.78
N LYS A 67 13.52 -13.98 -3.76
CA LYS A 67 14.94 -14.24 -3.52
C LYS A 67 15.07 -15.00 -2.19
N ASP A 68 15.06 -16.32 -2.35
CA ASP A 68 15.59 -17.38 -1.46
C ASP A 68 15.13 -17.40 0.01
#